data_AF-R7QP18-F1
#
_entry.id   AF-R7QP18-F1
#
_cell.length_a   1.000
_cell.length_b   1.000
_cell.length_c   1.000
_cell.angle_alpha   90.00
_cell.angle_beta   90.00
_cell.angle_gamma   90.00
#
_symmetry.space_group_name_H-M   'P 1'
#
loop_
_entity.id
_entity.type
_entity.pdbx_description
1 polymer ?
#
loop_
_entity_poly.entity_id
_entity_poly.type
_entity_poly.pdbx_seq_one_letter_code
_entity_poly.pdbx_strand_id
1 'polypeptide(L)' 'MWGFLEIFAVARAFSLNVELYAFDVGSQKVRLYHQQNEGKHCVALLFSGQAEGGHFDLLLPMTRFGEGWRGRRRG' A
#
# COMPACT_ATOMS: atom_id res chain seq x y z
N MET A 1 -0.07 5.05 -17.88
CA MET A 1 -0.34 5.33 -16.45
C MET A 1 -0.49 3.98 -15.78
N TRP A 2 0.29 3.67 -14.74
CA TRP A 2 0.18 2.37 -14.05
C TRP A 2 -1.09 2.41 -13.19
N GLY A 3 -2.06 1.56 -13.49
CA GLY A 3 -3.29 1.41 -12.72
C GLY A 3 -3.19 0.29 -11.68
N PHE A 4 -4.34 0.01 -11.06
CA PHE A 4 -4.51 -1.03 -10.05
C PHE A 4 -4.16 -2.44 -10.56
N LEU A 5 -4.40 -2.71 -11.85
CA LEU A 5 -4.08 -4.01 -12.47
C LEU A 5 -2.57 -4.25 -12.55
N GLU A 6 -1.79 -3.23 -12.91
CA GLU A 6 -0.33 -3.33 -12.98
C GLU A 6 0.27 -3.58 -11.59
N ILE A 7 -0.26 -2.91 -10.56
CA ILE A 7 0.15 -3.13 -9.16
C ILE A 7 -0.07 -4.60 -8.77
N PHE A 8 -1.16 -5.21 -9.20
CA PHE A 8 -1.45 -6.62 -8.90
C PHE A 8 -0.58 -7.60 -9.67
N ALA A 9 -0.34 -7.33 -10.94
CA ALA A 9 0.58 -8.13 -11.73
C ALA A 9 1.97 -8.16 -11.08
N VAL A 10 2.45 -7.00 -10.59
CA VAL A 10 3.70 -6.90 -9.82
C VAL A 10 3.61 -7.64 -8.49
N ALA A 11 2.54 -7.44 -7.71
CA ALA A 11 2.37 -8.12 -6.42
C ALA A 11 2.50 -9.64 -6.55
N ARG A 12 1.85 -10.21 -7.58
CA ARG A 12 1.90 -11.64 -7.86
C ARG A 12 3.27 -12.08 -8.39
N ALA A 13 3.83 -11.35 -9.36
CA ALA A 13 5.12 -11.70 -9.98
C ALA A 13 6.28 -11.74 -8.97
N PHE A 14 6.25 -10.86 -7.96
CA PHE A 14 7.29 -10.77 -6.94
C PHE A 14 6.90 -11.37 -5.58
N SER A 15 5.73 -12.02 -5.48
CA SER A 15 5.21 -12.58 -4.23
C SER A 15 5.24 -11.56 -3.08
N LEU A 16 4.62 -10.41 -3.30
CA LEU A 16 4.52 -9.30 -2.35
C LEU A 16 3.12 -9.24 -1.74
N ASN A 17 3.04 -8.85 -0.48
CA ASN A 17 1.83 -8.25 0.07
C ASN A 17 1.79 -6.78 -0.37
N VAL A 18 0.70 -6.33 -0.97
CA VAL A 18 0.50 -4.91 -1.31
C VAL A 18 -0.71 -4.38 -0.56
N GLU A 19 -0.52 -3.29 0.18
CA GLU A 19 -1.57 -2.57 0.88
C GLU A 19 -1.81 -1.22 0.20
N LEU A 20 -3.04 -0.96 -0.21
CA LEU A 20 -3.45 0.27 -0.88
C LEU A 20 -4.31 1.10 0.05
N TYR A 21 -3.80 2.27 0.39
CA TYR A 21 -4.43 3.25 1.23
C TYR A 21 -4.96 4.42 0.40
N ALA A 22 -6.00 5.10 0.88
CA ALA A 22 -6.41 6.39 0.36
C ALA A 22 -6.95 7.26 1.50
N PHE A 23 -7.03 8.56 1.27
CA PHE A 23 -7.63 9.48 2.23
C PHE A 23 -9.16 9.46 2.10
N ASP A 24 -9.83 9.02 3.15
CA ASP A 24 -11.29 9.09 3.26
C ASP A 24 -11.68 10.49 3.75
N VAL A 25 -12.28 11.28 2.86
CA VAL A 25 -12.73 12.65 3.14
C VAL A 25 -13.83 12.68 4.19
N GLY A 26 -14.72 11.67 4.22
CA GLY A 26 -15.82 11.63 5.17
C GLY A 26 -15.34 11.42 6.61
N SER A 27 -14.41 10.48 6.80
CA SER A 27 -13.85 10.19 8.12
C SER A 27 -12.59 11.00 8.47
N GLN A 28 -12.09 11.83 7.54
CA GLN A 28 -10.86 12.61 7.67
C GLN A 28 -9.65 11.76 8.07
N LYS A 29 -9.55 10.55 7.51
CA LYS A 29 -8.54 9.54 7.89
C LYS A 29 -8.01 8.81 6.68
N VAL A 30 -6.73 8.44 6.72
CA VAL A 30 -6.16 7.46 5.79
C VAL A 30 -6.71 6.08 6.14
N ARG A 31 -7.24 5.37 5.14
CA ARG A 31 -7.82 4.04 5.31
C ARG A 31 -7.24 3.07 4.31
N LEU A 32 -7.15 1.80 4.71
CA LEU A 32 -6.84 0.70 3.81
C LEU A 32 -8.08 0.41 2.96
N TYR A 33 -7.95 0.50 1.64
CA TYR A 33 -9.01 0.22 0.68
C TYR A 33 -8.88 -1.15 0.05
N HIS A 34 -7.64 -1.61 -0.15
CA HIS A 34 -7.39 -2.91 -0.75
C HIS A 34 -6.10 -3.53 -0.21
N GLN A 35 -6.09 -4.86 -0.11
CA GLN A 35 -4.91 -5.62 0.26
C GLN A 35 -4.81 -6.89 -0.59
N GLN A 36 -3.67 -7.06 -1.25
CA GLN A 36 -3.34 -8.24 -2.05
C GLN A 36 -2.23 -9.02 -1.34
N ASN A 37 -2.51 -10.23 -0.88
CA ASN A 37 -1.58 -11.03 -0.06
C ASN A 37 -0.91 -12.16 -0.88
N GLU A 38 0.15 -11.85 -1.63
CA GLU A 38 0.88 -12.85 -2.44
C GLU A 38 2.22 -13.27 -1.80
N GLY A 39 2.62 -12.65 -0.67
CA GLY A 39 3.77 -13.11 0.10
C GLY A 39 4.06 -12.32 1.36
N LYS A 40 5.29 -12.46 1.89
CA LYS A 40 5.65 -12.01 3.24
C LYS A 40 6.08 -10.55 3.34
N HIS A 41 6.61 -9.98 2.26
CA HIS A 41 7.10 -8.60 2.22
C HIS A 41 5.96 -7.66 1.85
N CYS A 42 5.75 -6.60 2.65
CA CYS A 42 4.66 -5.66 2.41
C CYS A 42 5.17 -4.38 1.73
N VAL A 43 4.45 -3.95 0.69
CA VAL A 43 4.59 -2.65 0.05
C VAL A 43 3.28 -1.89 0.31
N ALA A 44 3.36 -0.83 1.09
CA ALA A 44 2.21 0.03 1.37
C ALA A 44 2.25 1.24 0.43
N LEU A 45 1.16 1.50 -0.29
CA LEU A 45 1.01 2.63 -1.19
C LEU A 45 -0.17 3.51 -0.74
N LEU A 46 -0.02 4.82 -0.87
CA LEU A 46 -1.10 5.79 -0.72
C LEU A 46 -1.51 6.27 -2.10
N PHE A 47 -2.79 6.13 -2.43
CA PHE A 47 -3.39 6.76 -3.59
C PHE A 47 -4.00 8.11 -3.23
N SER A 48 -3.68 9.11 -4.05
CA SER A 48 -4.11 10.50 -3.88
C SER A 48 -4.46 11.12 -5.24
N GLY A 49 -5.57 11.86 -5.29
CA GLY A 49 -6.03 12.54 -6.51
C GLY A 49 -7.24 11.87 -7.16
N GLN A 50 -7.55 12.31 -8.39
CA GLN A 50 -8.68 11.82 -9.19
C GLN A 50 -8.41 10.42 -9.74
N ALA A 51 -9.43 9.58 -9.92
CA ALA A 51 -9.25 8.19 -10.35
C ALA A 51 -8.44 8.02 -11.66
N GLU A 52 -8.57 8.96 -12.61
CA GLU A 52 -7.90 8.92 -13.92
C GLU A 52 -6.59 9.72 -13.98
N GLY A 53 -6.17 10.35 -12.86
CA GLY A 53 -4.97 11.20 -12.83
C GLY A 53 -4.27 11.27 -11.48
N GLY A 54 -4.61 10.37 -10.57
CA GLY A 54 -4.02 10.30 -9.24
C GLY A 54 -2.61 9.73 -9.27
N HIS A 55 -1.93 9.84 -8.14
CA HIS A 55 -0.58 9.31 -7.94
C HIS A 55 -0.60 8.27 -6.83
N PHE A 56 0.40 7.39 -6.89
CA PHE A 56 0.69 6.42 -5.84
C PHE A 56 2.00 6.82 -5.16
N ASP A 57 1.93 7.11 -3.87
CA ASP A 57 3.09 7.37 -3.03
C ASP A 57 3.46 6.13 -2.23
N LEU A 58 4.76 5.85 -2.11
CA LEU A 58 5.24 4.75 -1.27
C LEU A 58 5.19 5.17 0.21
N LEU A 59 4.44 4.43 1.01
CA LEU A 59 4.43 4.60 2.46
C LEU A 59 5.56 3.80 3.06
N LEU A 60 6.65 4.50 3.35
CA LEU A 60 7.73 3.91 4.12
C LEU A 60 7.30 3.79 5.58
N PRO A 61 7.65 2.70 6.27
CA PRO A 61 7.60 2.70 7.72
C PRO A 61 8.25 3.94 8.29
N MET A 62 7.66 4.48 9.35
CA MET A 62 8.44 5.23 10.34
C MET A 62 9.35 4.26 11.09
N THR A 63 10.31 3.66 10.41
CA THR A 63 11.51 3.19 11.06
C THR A 63 12.26 4.46 11.46
N ARG A 64 12.42 4.72 12.76
CA ARG A 64 13.63 5.41 13.21
C ARG A 64 14.77 4.73 12.45
N PHE A 65 15.59 5.47 11.71
CA PHE A 65 16.75 4.93 10.98
C PHE A 65 17.39 3.82 11.83
N GLY A 66 17.22 2.54 11.46
CA GLY A 66 17.84 1.41 12.17
C GLY A 66 17.01 0.15 12.50
N GLU A 67 15.67 0.14 12.54
CA GLU A 67 14.95 -1.08 12.98
C GLU A 67 13.88 -1.54 12.00
N GLY A 68 14.15 -2.63 11.29
CA GLY A 68 13.32 -3.20 10.23
C GLY A 68 11.85 -3.44 10.58
N TRP A 69 11.03 -3.45 9.51
CA TRP A 69 9.58 -3.70 9.52
C TRP A 69 9.23 -4.96 10.32
N ARG A 70 8.74 -4.78 11.55
CA ARG A 70 8.07 -5.84 12.29
C ARG A 70 6.58 -5.67 12.08
N GLY A 71 6.08 -6.29 11.02
CA GLY A 71 4.65 -6.36 10.71
C GLY A 71 3.85 -6.76 11.95
N ARG A 72 2.74 -6.08 12.20
CA ARG A 72 1.79 -6.41 13.26
C ARG A 72 1.41 -7.88 13.15
N ARG A 73 1.85 -8.70 14.11
CA ARG A 73 1.23 -10.00 14.37
C ARG A 73 -0.18 -9.72 14.89
N ARG A 74 -1.19 -10.12 14.11
CA ARG A 74 -2.55 -10.27 14.62
C ARG A 74 -2.53 -11.40 15.65
N GLY A 75 -2.90 -11.10 16.89
CA GLY A 75 -3.54 -12.06 17.79
C GLY A 75 -5.02 -12.18 17.46
#